data_AF-A0A0F8YJA0-F1
#
_entry.id   AF-A0A0F8YJA0-F1
#
_cell.length_a   1.000
_cell.length_b   1.000
_cell.length_c   1.000
_cell.angle_alpha   90.00
_cell.angle_beta   90.00
_cell.angle_gamma   90.00
#
_symmetry.space_group_name_H-M   'P 1'
#
loop_
_entity.id
_entity.type
_entity.pdbx_description
1 polymer ?
#
loop_
_entity_poly.entity_id
_entity_poly.type
_entity_poly.pdbx_seq_one_letter_code
_entity_poly.pdbx_strand_id
1 'polypeptide(L)'
;LKPFDGASIYNSASVAMAGTEQTGAITLISNLVVPEIYSGAVNADNTVTITFSEGVYNAAGSPVSPGGDLSVSDFTIIFVQGSGTAIGATISAVTHIAGSNTVTLTLNITGTPNGQETVEIKPAAGSIYNASDNEASIANTTGTLSLKNKQTTPGLTGVYEYSSGTDVGWTNTDNPWDSTNGTHATRRVYWNTLGTADEANYLMGQSFTNFSGAGNGTKVEIGIEGYSEDSANINVHIRAVYDGTESTDYDTVTGATLAEAPASTTIHYVDVTANNGAPGTWTFADVEMLDAKIWGENNDTNTDESFYIDQVYVRVTYDAYLIITDMEDEDFYDGETGVVISGAQFGA
;
A
#
# COMPACT_ATOMS: atom_id res chain seq x y z
N LEU A 1 6.59 46.17 40.42
CA LEU A 1 7.14 47.54 40.69
C LEU A 1 7.05 47.86 42.19
N LYS A 2 8.10 48.45 42.78
CA LYS A 2 8.17 48.88 44.18
C LYS A 2 8.87 50.24 44.27
N PRO A 3 8.66 51.06 45.32
CA PRO A 3 9.43 52.30 45.48
C PRO A 3 10.91 51.96 45.67
N PHE A 4 11.79 52.83 45.18
CA PHE A 4 13.24 52.64 45.28
C PHE A 4 13.68 52.60 46.75
N ASP A 5 13.12 53.50 47.57
CA ASP A 5 13.21 53.50 49.03
C ASP A 5 11.93 54.09 49.67
N GLY A 6 11.88 54.10 51.01
CA GLY A 6 10.75 54.67 51.78
C GLY A 6 10.64 56.20 51.74
N ALA A 7 11.31 56.87 50.81
CA ALA A 7 11.26 58.32 50.59
C ALA A 7 11.15 58.69 49.10
N SER A 8 10.91 57.71 48.22
CA SER A 8 10.97 57.91 46.76
C SER A 8 9.62 58.29 46.12
N ILE A 9 8.50 57.98 46.77
CA ILE A 9 7.15 58.21 46.23
C ILE A 9 6.28 58.76 47.37
N TYR A 10 5.57 59.88 47.13
CA TYR A 10 4.71 60.54 48.11
C TYR A 10 3.28 60.67 47.59
N ASN A 11 2.30 60.58 48.49
CA ASN A 11 0.92 60.95 48.18
C ASN A 11 0.72 62.48 48.24
N SER A 12 -0.50 62.94 47.91
CA SER A 12 -0.85 64.37 47.90
C SER A 12 -0.81 65.06 49.28
N ALA A 13 -0.70 64.29 50.36
CA ALA A 13 -0.50 64.78 51.73
C ALA A 13 0.98 64.71 52.17
N SER A 14 1.91 64.46 51.25
CA SER A 14 3.36 64.34 51.50
C SER A 14 3.75 63.19 52.43
N VAL A 15 2.95 62.13 52.49
CA VAL A 15 3.31 60.88 53.19
C VAL A 15 3.99 59.94 52.20
N ALA A 16 5.14 59.38 52.59
CA ALA A 16 5.91 58.47 51.75
C ALA A 16 5.29 57.07 51.67
N MET A 17 5.33 56.47 50.47
CA MET A 17 4.98 55.07 50.23
C MET A 17 5.97 54.15 50.98
N ALA A 18 5.48 53.10 51.63
CA ALA A 18 6.35 52.23 52.40
C ALA A 18 7.24 51.37 51.49
N GLY A 19 8.51 51.16 51.86
CA GLY A 19 9.47 50.37 51.07
C GLY A 19 9.07 48.91 50.83
N THR A 20 8.09 48.42 51.59
CA THR A 20 7.52 47.07 51.48
C THR A 20 6.32 47.01 50.54
N GLU A 21 5.78 48.14 50.11
CA GLU A 21 4.64 48.17 49.19
C GLU A 21 5.13 47.89 47.77
N GLN A 22 4.50 46.91 47.12
CA GLN A 22 4.81 46.53 45.76
C GLN A 22 3.53 46.17 45.01
N THR A 23 3.55 46.38 43.70
CA THR A 23 2.46 46.02 42.77
C THR A 23 2.37 44.51 42.51
N GLY A 24 3.15 43.68 43.21
CA GLY A 24 3.28 42.25 42.92
C GLY A 24 3.98 41.99 41.58
N ALA A 25 3.87 40.76 41.08
CA ALA A 25 4.30 40.40 39.74
C ALA A 25 3.35 41.03 38.72
N ILE A 26 3.91 41.78 37.76
CA ILE A 26 3.15 42.30 36.61
C ILE A 26 3.54 41.44 35.40
N THR A 27 2.61 40.64 34.89
CA THR A 27 2.79 39.90 33.65
C THR A 27 2.46 40.82 32.47
N LEU A 28 3.45 41.09 31.63
CA LEU A 28 3.25 41.83 30.38
C LEU A 28 2.95 40.80 29.28
N ILE A 29 1.70 40.67 28.85
CA ILE A 29 1.33 39.88 27.67
C ILE A 29 1.54 40.80 26.45
N SER A 30 2.71 40.78 25.83
CA SER A 30 3.07 41.75 24.78
C SER A 30 3.02 41.20 23.35
N ASN A 31 2.64 39.95 23.15
CA ASN A 31 2.46 39.40 21.82
C ASN A 31 1.02 38.89 21.70
N LEU A 32 0.19 39.57 20.91
CA LEU A 32 -1.18 39.12 20.54
C LEU A 32 -1.23 38.59 19.10
N VAL A 33 -0.07 38.43 18.45
CA VAL A 33 0.00 37.81 17.13
C VAL A 33 -0.30 36.32 17.31
N VAL A 34 -1.34 35.85 16.61
CA VAL A 34 -1.71 34.44 16.58
C VAL A 34 -0.86 33.72 15.52
N PRO A 35 -0.57 32.43 15.68
CA PRO A 35 0.01 31.64 14.61
C PRO A 35 -1.01 31.52 13.46
N GLU A 36 -0.54 31.77 12.24
CA GLU A 36 -1.34 31.69 11.01
C GLU A 36 -0.74 30.61 10.11
N ILE A 37 -1.57 29.84 9.40
CA ILE A 37 -1.08 29.04 8.28
C ILE A 37 -0.61 30.02 7.20
N TYR A 38 0.69 29.98 6.95
CA TYR A 38 1.38 30.76 5.93
C TYR A 38 1.27 30.07 4.56
N SER A 39 1.37 28.75 4.52
CA SER A 39 1.20 27.96 3.29
C SER A 39 0.80 26.51 3.55
N GLY A 40 0.18 25.89 2.55
CA GLY A 40 -0.04 24.46 2.47
C GLY A 40 0.38 23.93 1.11
N ALA A 41 1.00 22.76 1.06
CA ALA A 41 1.42 22.12 -0.19
C ALA A 41 1.13 20.61 -0.14
N VAL A 42 0.64 20.06 -1.25
CA VAL A 42 0.43 18.62 -1.42
C VAL A 42 1.66 18.02 -2.08
N ASN A 43 2.29 17.07 -1.40
CA ASN A 43 3.45 16.34 -1.92
C ASN A 43 3.01 15.26 -2.93
N ALA A 44 3.97 14.66 -3.63
CA ALA A 44 3.68 13.66 -4.67
C ALA A 44 2.93 12.41 -4.14
N ASP A 45 3.11 12.07 -2.87
CA ASP A 45 2.43 10.96 -2.19
C ASP A 45 1.08 11.35 -1.56
N ASN A 46 0.57 12.55 -1.86
CA ASN A 46 -0.63 13.15 -1.26
C ASN A 46 -0.55 13.41 0.26
N THR A 47 0.65 13.42 0.85
CA THR A 47 0.84 14.06 2.16
C THR A 47 0.75 15.58 2.02
N VAL A 48 0.34 16.27 3.10
CA VAL A 48 0.21 17.73 3.10
C VAL A 48 1.20 18.35 4.06
N THR A 49 2.07 19.21 3.55
CA THR A 49 2.98 20.03 4.35
C THR A 49 2.32 21.38 4.61
N ILE A 50 2.16 21.73 5.89
CA ILE A 50 1.65 23.02 6.34
C ILE A 50 2.79 23.80 6.98
N THR A 51 2.95 25.07 6.60
CA THR A 51 3.88 26.00 7.24
C THR A 51 3.08 27.09 7.96
N PHE A 52 3.34 27.25 9.25
CA PHE A 52 2.82 28.34 10.07
C PHE A 52 3.76 29.55 10.06
N SER A 53 3.23 30.72 10.39
CA SER A 53 3.99 31.96 10.54
C SER A 53 5.04 31.90 11.65
N GLU A 54 4.85 31.01 12.63
CA GLU A 54 5.72 30.81 13.79
C GLU A 54 5.61 29.38 14.33
N GLY A 55 6.38 29.08 15.38
CA GLY A 55 6.40 27.76 16.00
C GLY A 55 5.11 27.47 16.76
N VAL A 56 4.58 26.26 16.59
CA VAL A 56 3.27 25.88 17.14
C VAL A 56 3.33 24.70 18.12
N TYR A 57 2.30 24.59 18.95
CA TYR A 57 2.15 23.63 20.05
C TYR A 57 0.69 23.18 20.19
N ASN A 58 0.45 21.97 20.70
CA ASN A 58 -0.89 21.37 20.80
C ASN A 58 -1.74 21.81 22.01
N ALA A 59 -1.20 22.67 22.86
CA ALA A 59 -1.85 23.12 24.08
C ALA A 59 -1.33 24.50 24.47
N ALA A 60 -2.18 25.28 25.14
CA ALA A 60 -1.73 26.46 25.85
C ALA A 60 -0.71 26.04 26.93
N GLY A 61 0.45 26.67 26.92
CA GLY A 61 1.52 26.49 27.88
C GLY A 61 2.27 27.80 28.13
N SER A 62 2.50 28.10 29.41
CA SER A 62 3.35 29.23 29.83
C SER A 62 4.71 29.21 29.08
N PRO A 63 5.38 30.35 28.85
CA PRO A 63 6.67 30.42 28.15
C PRO A 63 7.78 29.51 28.70
N VAL A 64 7.60 28.93 29.89
CA VAL A 64 8.52 28.00 30.56
C VAL A 64 8.12 26.52 30.46
N SER A 65 6.94 26.21 29.92
CA SER A 65 6.44 24.85 29.68
C SER A 65 5.46 24.87 28.51
N PRO A 66 5.94 25.10 27.27
CA PRO A 66 5.09 25.07 26.09
C PRO A 66 4.47 23.68 25.89
N GLY A 67 3.37 23.60 25.13
CA GLY A 67 2.68 22.35 24.82
C GLY A 67 3.53 21.33 24.04
N GLY A 68 2.91 20.22 23.65
CA GLY A 68 3.55 19.12 22.93
C GLY A 68 3.36 19.18 21.41
N ASP A 69 3.72 18.07 20.75
CA ASP A 69 3.56 17.89 19.31
C ASP A 69 2.07 17.88 18.90
N LEU A 70 1.79 18.38 17.71
CA LEU A 70 0.45 18.33 17.14
C LEU A 70 0.05 16.89 16.79
N SER A 71 -1.25 16.66 16.80
CA SER A 71 -1.91 15.38 16.60
C SER A 71 -3.05 15.51 15.60
N VAL A 72 -3.63 14.38 15.18
CA VAL A 72 -4.72 14.34 14.19
C VAL A 72 -5.91 15.21 14.61
N SER A 73 -6.25 15.25 15.91
CA SER A 73 -7.38 16.02 16.43
C SER A 73 -7.17 17.54 16.40
N ASP A 74 -5.94 18.00 16.18
CA ASP A 74 -5.63 19.43 16.16
C ASP A 74 -5.98 20.10 14.83
N PHE A 75 -6.43 19.30 13.86
CA PHE A 75 -6.80 19.73 12.53
C PHE A 75 -8.21 19.27 12.16
N THR A 76 -8.83 20.03 11.27
CA THR A 76 -10.02 19.60 10.54
C THR A 76 -9.70 19.59 9.05
N ILE A 77 -10.32 18.68 8.32
CA ILE A 77 -10.16 18.53 6.87
C ILE A 77 -11.53 18.58 6.21
N ILE A 78 -11.62 19.33 5.12
CA ILE A 78 -12.76 19.37 4.22
C ILE A 78 -12.29 18.73 2.92
N PHE A 79 -12.96 17.66 2.50
CA PHE A 79 -12.72 17.01 1.21
C PHE A 79 -13.83 17.38 0.23
N VAL A 80 -13.44 17.71 -1.00
CA VAL A 80 -14.38 17.94 -2.10
C VAL A 80 -13.96 17.05 -3.27
N GLN A 81 -14.86 16.13 -3.66
CA GLN A 81 -14.60 15.23 -4.77
C GLN A 81 -14.46 15.96 -6.12
N GLY A 82 -15.26 17.00 -6.36
CA GLY A 82 -15.30 17.64 -7.68
C GLY A 82 -15.71 16.66 -8.78
N SER A 83 -14.97 16.65 -9.89
CA SER A 83 -15.07 15.62 -10.95
C SER A 83 -14.11 14.44 -10.74
N GLY A 84 -13.62 14.30 -9.50
CA GLY A 84 -12.67 13.29 -9.09
C GLY A 84 -13.25 11.89 -8.88
N THR A 85 -12.37 10.90 -8.83
CA THR A 85 -12.68 9.48 -8.60
C THR A 85 -12.48 9.03 -7.16
N ALA A 86 -11.67 9.73 -6.35
CA ALA A 86 -11.64 9.50 -4.91
C ALA A 86 -12.92 10.03 -4.25
N ILE A 87 -13.40 9.32 -3.23
CA ILE A 87 -14.70 9.56 -2.58
C ILE A 87 -14.57 10.08 -1.15
N GLY A 88 -13.36 10.18 -0.62
CA GLY A 88 -13.12 10.74 0.71
C GLY A 88 -11.64 10.88 1.03
N ALA A 89 -11.32 11.82 1.93
CA ALA A 89 -10.00 11.96 2.53
C ALA A 89 -10.14 12.31 4.02
N THR A 90 -9.31 11.68 4.85
CA THR A 90 -9.21 11.94 6.29
C THR A 90 -7.74 12.03 6.71
N ILE A 91 -7.41 12.79 7.75
CA ILE A 91 -6.05 12.82 8.31
C ILE A 91 -5.84 11.54 9.12
N SER A 92 -4.79 10.78 8.81
CA SER A 92 -4.45 9.51 9.48
C SER A 92 -3.26 9.63 10.43
N ALA A 93 -2.32 10.53 10.16
CA ALA A 93 -1.17 10.78 11.02
C ALA A 93 -0.69 12.23 10.90
N VAL A 94 0.01 12.69 11.94
CA VAL A 94 0.66 14.00 11.99
C VAL A 94 2.10 13.81 12.41
N THR A 95 3.02 14.39 11.64
CA THR A 95 4.44 14.47 11.97
C THR A 95 4.78 15.93 12.27
N HIS A 96 5.12 16.21 13.51
CA HIS A 96 5.45 17.55 14.00
C HIS A 96 6.46 17.46 15.14
N ILE A 97 7.27 18.51 15.31
CA ILE A 97 8.15 18.70 16.47
C ILE A 97 7.72 20.01 17.13
N ALA A 98 7.35 19.96 18.41
CA ALA A 98 6.89 21.10 19.21
C ALA A 98 7.78 22.33 19.02
N GLY A 99 7.18 23.46 18.63
CA GLY A 99 7.88 24.71 18.33
C GLY A 99 8.45 24.81 16.92
N SER A 100 8.27 23.79 16.08
CA SER A 100 8.47 23.88 14.64
C SER A 100 7.35 24.69 14.00
N ASN A 101 7.65 25.35 12.89
CA ASN A 101 6.66 26.03 12.06
C ASN A 101 6.08 25.09 11.00
N THR A 102 6.69 23.92 10.78
CA THR A 102 6.31 22.99 9.71
C THR A 102 5.71 21.72 10.29
N VAL A 103 4.58 21.32 9.74
CA VAL A 103 3.81 20.12 10.09
C VAL A 103 3.55 19.33 8.81
N THR A 104 3.68 18.00 8.85
CA THR A 104 3.28 17.13 7.74
C THR A 104 2.11 16.26 8.17
N LEU A 105 1.04 16.26 7.38
CA LEU A 105 -0.15 15.46 7.57
C LEU A 105 -0.17 14.31 6.57
N THR A 106 -0.33 13.08 7.06
CA THR A 106 -0.62 11.93 6.20
C THR A 106 -2.12 11.80 6.03
N LEU A 107 -2.56 11.62 4.78
CA LEU A 107 -3.97 11.42 4.44
C LEU A 107 -4.25 9.94 4.23
N ASN A 108 -5.37 9.47 4.75
CA ASN A 108 -6.04 8.27 4.26
C ASN A 108 -7.07 8.70 3.21
N ILE A 109 -6.88 8.26 1.97
CA ILE A 109 -7.75 8.61 0.84
C ILE A 109 -8.51 7.36 0.41
N THR A 110 -9.83 7.47 0.35
CA THR A 110 -10.70 6.39 -0.11
C THR A 110 -10.94 6.53 -1.62
N GLY A 111 -10.55 5.51 -2.38
CA GLY A 111 -10.53 5.54 -3.84
C GLY A 111 -9.23 6.13 -4.39
N THR A 112 -9.22 6.42 -5.69
CA THR A 112 -8.01 6.83 -6.42
C THR A 112 -8.16 8.27 -6.87
N PRO A 113 -7.35 9.22 -6.35
CA PRO A 113 -7.40 10.60 -6.82
C PRO A 113 -7.00 10.71 -8.29
N ASN A 114 -7.72 11.52 -9.06
CA ASN A 114 -7.40 11.79 -10.47
C ASN A 114 -6.88 13.21 -10.72
N GLY A 115 -6.66 13.99 -9.66
CA GLY A 115 -6.18 15.36 -9.75
C GLY A 115 -7.27 16.43 -9.60
N GLN A 116 -8.54 16.03 -9.60
CA GLN A 116 -9.69 16.95 -9.55
C GLN A 116 -10.29 17.06 -8.15
N GLU A 117 -9.89 16.19 -7.23
CA GLU A 117 -10.28 16.27 -5.83
C GLU A 117 -9.47 17.34 -5.11
N THR A 118 -10.10 17.99 -4.13
CA THR A 118 -9.43 18.98 -3.31
C THR A 118 -9.64 18.73 -1.83
N VAL A 119 -8.66 19.19 -1.05
CA VAL A 119 -8.71 19.23 0.41
C VAL A 119 -8.45 20.63 0.90
N GLU A 120 -9.13 21.02 1.97
CA GLU A 120 -8.89 22.26 2.70
C GLU A 120 -8.68 21.90 4.17
N ILE A 121 -7.57 22.35 4.76
CA ILE A 121 -7.20 22.02 6.14
C ILE A 121 -7.24 23.27 7.01
N LYS A 122 -7.75 23.13 8.24
CA LYS A 122 -7.89 24.20 9.23
C LYS A 122 -7.45 23.74 10.61
N PRO A 123 -6.99 24.65 11.48
CA PRO A 123 -6.87 24.35 12.91
C PRO A 123 -8.23 23.92 13.49
N ALA A 124 -8.22 22.94 14.38
CA ALA A 124 -9.35 22.66 15.26
C ALA A 124 -9.42 23.71 16.38
N ALA A 125 -10.62 23.95 16.91
CA ALA A 125 -10.83 24.93 17.97
C ALA A 125 -10.11 24.51 19.26
N GLY A 126 -9.34 25.41 19.85
CA GLY A 126 -8.62 25.21 21.10
C GLY A 126 -7.44 24.24 21.00
N SER A 127 -6.89 24.01 19.81
CA SER A 127 -5.93 22.93 19.57
C SER A 127 -4.51 23.36 19.20
N ILE A 128 -4.31 24.54 18.61
CA ILE A 128 -2.99 24.97 18.13
C ILE A 128 -2.68 26.34 18.70
N TYR A 129 -1.52 26.47 19.34
CA TYR A 129 -1.08 27.69 20.02
C TYR A 129 0.37 28.02 19.65
N ASN A 130 0.77 29.28 19.74
CA ASN A 130 2.18 29.66 19.72
C ASN A 130 2.80 29.66 21.13
N ALA A 131 4.10 29.95 21.22
CA ALA A 131 4.84 30.00 22.49
C ALA A 131 4.36 31.10 23.47
N SER A 132 3.50 32.02 23.02
CA SER A 132 2.93 33.12 23.82
C SER A 132 1.47 32.85 24.24
N ASP A 133 0.98 31.62 24.09
CA ASP A 133 -0.40 31.21 24.41
C ASP A 133 -1.49 31.84 23.52
N ASN A 134 -1.13 32.30 22.31
CA ASN A 134 -2.13 32.76 21.35
C ASN A 134 -2.61 31.58 20.49
N GLU A 135 -3.93 31.37 20.48
CA GLU A 135 -4.59 30.30 19.72
C GLU A 135 -4.64 30.62 18.21
N ALA A 136 -4.37 29.62 17.38
CA ALA A 136 -4.56 29.68 15.93
C ALA A 136 -6.05 29.86 15.59
N SER A 137 -6.35 30.75 14.65
CA SER A 137 -7.74 30.98 14.25
C SER A 137 -8.30 29.79 13.45
N ILE A 138 -9.48 29.29 13.82
CA ILE A 138 -10.22 28.27 13.04
C ILE A 138 -10.70 28.77 11.67
N ALA A 139 -10.64 30.09 11.44
CA ALA A 139 -10.95 30.68 10.14
C ALA A 139 -9.75 30.66 9.19
N ASN A 140 -8.53 30.50 9.73
CA ASN A 140 -7.32 30.40 8.93
C ASN A 140 -7.22 28.99 8.33
N THR A 141 -6.69 28.90 7.11
CA THR A 141 -6.71 27.67 6.33
C THR A 141 -5.55 27.60 5.34
N THR A 142 -5.21 26.39 4.91
CA THR A 142 -4.37 26.15 3.73
C THR A 142 -4.96 26.70 2.43
N GLY A 143 -6.26 27.04 2.42
CA GLY A 143 -7.03 27.19 1.20
C GLY A 143 -7.26 25.83 0.54
N THR A 144 -7.82 25.85 -0.66
CA THR A 144 -8.09 24.64 -1.44
C THR A 144 -6.79 24.12 -2.06
N LEU A 145 -6.45 22.88 -1.73
CA LEU A 145 -5.29 22.16 -2.25
C LEU A 145 -5.75 20.99 -3.10
N SER A 146 -5.28 20.88 -4.34
CA SER A 146 -5.60 19.74 -5.21
C SER A 146 -4.79 18.51 -4.83
N LEU A 147 -5.46 17.35 -4.71
CA LEU A 147 -4.79 16.07 -4.59
C LEU A 147 -4.08 15.75 -5.92
N LYS A 148 -2.94 15.10 -5.84
CA LYS A 148 -2.16 14.64 -7.00
C LYS A 148 -2.81 13.39 -7.60
N ASN A 149 -2.87 13.36 -8.93
CA ASN A 149 -3.34 12.22 -9.69
C ASN A 149 -2.49 10.99 -9.39
N LYS A 150 -3.15 9.89 -9.02
CA LYS A 150 -2.52 8.59 -8.85
C LYS A 150 -3.17 7.62 -9.83
N GLN A 151 -2.87 7.72 -11.11
CA GLN A 151 -3.54 6.89 -12.12
C GLN A 151 -3.23 5.41 -11.85
N THR A 152 -4.25 4.57 -11.66
CA THR A 152 -4.04 3.12 -11.75
C THR A 152 -4.04 2.72 -13.22
N THR A 153 -3.16 1.80 -13.61
CA THR A 153 -3.29 1.06 -14.86
C THR A 153 -3.91 -0.29 -14.52
N PRO A 154 -5.24 -0.45 -14.71
CA PRO A 154 -5.92 -1.65 -14.27
C PRO A 154 -5.62 -2.83 -15.19
N GLY A 155 -5.58 -4.03 -14.63
CA GLY A 155 -5.52 -5.25 -15.41
C GLY A 155 -4.17 -5.53 -16.09
N LEU A 156 -3.06 -5.05 -15.52
CA LEU A 156 -1.75 -5.55 -15.90
C LEU A 156 -1.67 -7.05 -15.59
N THR A 157 -0.87 -7.78 -16.38
CA THR A 157 -0.71 -9.22 -16.19
C THR A 157 0.77 -9.57 -16.12
N GLY A 158 1.16 -10.23 -15.03
CA GLY A 158 2.48 -10.85 -14.86
C GLY A 158 2.31 -12.37 -14.94
N VAL A 159 3.22 -13.04 -15.65
CA VAL A 159 3.31 -14.50 -15.69
C VAL A 159 4.70 -14.87 -15.19
N TYR A 160 4.73 -15.73 -14.18
CA TYR A 160 5.95 -16.16 -13.52
C TYR A 160 6.03 -17.68 -13.58
N GLU A 161 7.22 -18.18 -13.86
CA GLU A 161 7.51 -19.62 -13.82
C GLU A 161 8.02 -20.00 -12.44
N TYR A 162 7.55 -21.13 -11.92
CA TYR A 162 8.21 -21.75 -10.79
C TYR A 162 9.61 -22.20 -11.20
N SER A 163 10.57 -22.04 -10.29
CA SER A 163 11.99 -22.33 -10.55
C SER A 163 12.51 -23.55 -9.80
N SER A 164 11.73 -24.09 -8.87
CA SER A 164 12.14 -25.19 -8.00
C SER A 164 10.94 -25.89 -7.39
N GLY A 165 11.20 -26.93 -6.61
CA GLY A 165 10.13 -27.61 -5.91
C GLY A 165 10.54 -28.90 -5.23
N THR A 166 9.52 -29.62 -4.77
CA THR A 166 9.67 -31.01 -4.33
C THR A 166 8.85 -31.93 -5.21
N ASP A 167 9.38 -33.12 -5.43
CA ASP A 167 8.74 -34.17 -6.21
C ASP A 167 8.62 -35.45 -5.40
N VAL A 168 7.42 -36.03 -5.38
CA VAL A 168 7.13 -37.25 -4.63
C VAL A 168 6.49 -38.26 -5.56
N GLY A 169 7.20 -39.34 -5.89
CA GLY A 169 6.66 -40.43 -6.73
C GLY A 169 6.60 -40.11 -8.23
N TRP A 170 7.13 -38.97 -8.65
CA TRP A 170 7.30 -38.58 -10.05
C TRP A 170 8.65 -39.07 -10.59
N THR A 171 8.71 -39.26 -11.91
CA THR A 171 9.96 -39.61 -12.63
C THR A 171 10.39 -38.41 -13.46
N ASN A 172 11.71 -38.23 -13.62
CA ASN A 172 12.30 -37.14 -14.42
C ASN A 172 11.94 -35.72 -13.90
N THR A 173 12.13 -35.54 -12.59
CA THR A 173 11.53 -34.47 -11.78
C THR A 173 12.33 -33.19 -11.70
N ASP A 174 13.53 -33.15 -12.26
CA ASP A 174 14.31 -31.92 -12.40
C ASP A 174 13.69 -30.95 -13.43
N ASN A 175 12.76 -31.43 -14.28
CA ASN A 175 12.30 -30.69 -15.45
C ASN A 175 10.93 -30.01 -15.42
N PRO A 176 10.02 -30.12 -14.42
CA PRO A 176 8.81 -29.31 -14.40
C PRO A 176 9.10 -27.81 -14.17
N TRP A 177 10.38 -27.46 -14.03
CA TRP A 177 10.94 -26.13 -13.83
C TRP A 177 12.07 -25.81 -14.83
N ASP A 178 12.27 -26.62 -15.89
CA ASP A 178 13.34 -26.45 -16.91
C ASP A 178 12.92 -25.48 -18.03
N SER A 179 13.93 -24.82 -18.61
CA SER A 179 13.81 -23.69 -19.52
C SER A 179 14.35 -23.95 -20.94
N THR A 180 14.71 -25.18 -21.38
CA THR A 180 15.24 -25.27 -22.77
C THR A 180 15.22 -26.58 -23.57
N ASN A 181 14.79 -27.77 -23.10
CA ASN A 181 15.07 -29.01 -23.86
C ASN A 181 13.92 -30.01 -24.13
N GLY A 182 12.65 -29.66 -23.92
CA GLY A 182 11.52 -30.54 -24.28
C GLY A 182 11.48 -31.85 -23.49
N THR A 183 11.96 -31.79 -22.24
CA THR A 183 11.99 -32.90 -21.28
C THR A 183 10.99 -32.61 -20.17
N HIS A 184 10.09 -33.55 -19.92
CA HIS A 184 8.93 -33.34 -19.03
C HIS A 184 9.09 -34.13 -17.74
N ALA A 185 8.53 -33.63 -16.64
CA ALA A 185 8.22 -34.44 -15.48
C ALA A 185 7.09 -35.40 -15.83
N THR A 186 7.24 -36.68 -15.48
CA THR A 186 6.28 -37.71 -15.89
C THR A 186 5.78 -38.51 -14.71
N ARG A 187 4.51 -38.87 -14.78
CA ARG A 187 3.88 -39.71 -13.77
C ARG A 187 2.94 -40.70 -14.43
N ARG A 188 3.17 -41.97 -14.10
CA ARG A 188 2.21 -43.04 -14.31
C ARG A 188 1.27 -43.10 -13.10
N VAL A 189 -0.02 -42.99 -13.35
CA VAL A 189 -1.07 -43.10 -12.33
C VAL A 189 -1.71 -44.47 -12.47
N TYR A 190 -1.45 -45.33 -11.50
CA TYR A 190 -1.89 -46.72 -11.55
C TYR A 190 -3.41 -46.83 -11.49
N TRP A 191 -3.97 -47.79 -12.24
CA TRP A 191 -5.37 -48.15 -12.06
C TRP A 191 -5.54 -48.80 -10.69
N ASN A 192 -6.25 -48.15 -9.77
CA ASN A 192 -6.58 -48.76 -8.48
C ASN A 192 -7.98 -48.33 -8.05
N THR A 193 -8.99 -48.79 -8.80
CA THR A 193 -10.41 -48.38 -8.61
C THR A 193 -10.65 -46.96 -9.11
N LEU A 194 -11.75 -46.79 -9.85
CA LEU A 194 -12.15 -45.53 -10.48
C LEU A 194 -12.11 -44.36 -9.46
N GLY A 195 -11.36 -43.31 -9.77
CA GLY A 195 -11.31 -42.07 -8.97
C GLY A 195 -10.34 -42.08 -7.78
N THR A 196 -9.24 -42.85 -7.84
CA THR A 196 -8.16 -42.70 -6.85
C THR A 196 -7.24 -41.55 -7.21
N ALA A 197 -7.57 -40.35 -6.74
CA ALA A 197 -6.64 -39.24 -6.67
C ALA A 197 -5.37 -39.65 -5.90
N ASP A 198 -4.21 -39.59 -6.56
CA ASP A 198 -2.93 -39.99 -5.98
C ASP A 198 -2.25 -38.80 -5.28
N GLU A 199 -2.97 -38.14 -4.38
CA GLU A 199 -2.52 -36.90 -3.73
C GLU A 199 -1.24 -37.07 -2.89
N ALA A 200 -0.91 -38.31 -2.53
CA ALA A 200 0.33 -38.66 -1.84
C ALA A 200 1.57 -38.57 -2.76
N ASN A 201 1.39 -38.58 -4.08
CA ASN A 201 2.46 -38.47 -5.07
C ASN A 201 2.25 -37.22 -5.93
N TYR A 202 2.98 -36.15 -5.60
CA TYR A 202 2.74 -34.82 -6.15
C TYR A 202 4.04 -34.14 -6.62
N LEU A 203 3.88 -33.12 -7.46
CA LEU A 203 4.85 -32.06 -7.66
C LEU A 203 4.42 -30.86 -6.80
N MET A 204 5.38 -30.23 -6.13
CA MET A 204 5.18 -28.97 -5.43
C MET A 204 6.02 -27.90 -6.11
N GLY A 205 5.40 -27.02 -6.88
CA GLY A 205 6.06 -25.85 -7.46
C GLY A 205 6.32 -24.79 -6.39
N GLN A 206 7.57 -24.32 -6.31
CA GLN A 206 8.05 -23.36 -5.32
C GLN A 206 9.09 -22.41 -5.91
N SER A 207 9.18 -21.19 -5.37
CA SER A 207 10.09 -20.13 -5.81
C SER A 207 9.90 -19.70 -7.27
N PHE A 208 10.13 -18.43 -7.58
CA PHE A 208 9.93 -17.90 -8.93
C PHE A 208 11.23 -17.38 -9.54
N THR A 209 11.39 -17.55 -10.85
CA THR A 209 12.46 -16.89 -11.61
C THR A 209 12.06 -15.46 -11.96
N ASN A 210 12.96 -14.48 -11.79
CA ASN A 210 12.77 -13.08 -12.18
C ASN A 210 11.47 -12.44 -11.64
N PHE A 211 11.03 -12.86 -10.45
CA PHE A 211 9.82 -12.34 -9.84
C PHE A 211 9.91 -10.84 -9.62
N SER A 212 9.01 -10.10 -10.27
CA SER A 212 8.91 -8.67 -10.14
C SER A 212 7.45 -8.26 -10.36
N GLY A 213 6.89 -7.58 -9.37
CA GLY A 213 5.56 -6.99 -9.47
C GLY A 213 5.29 -6.00 -8.33
N ALA A 214 4.26 -5.16 -8.52
CA ALA A 214 3.89 -4.09 -7.60
C ALA A 214 2.39 -3.83 -7.71
N GLY A 215 1.80 -3.33 -6.63
CA GLY A 215 0.36 -3.15 -6.52
C GLY A 215 -0.33 -4.37 -5.93
N ASN A 216 -1.65 -4.44 -6.07
CA ASN A 216 -2.47 -5.49 -5.50
C ASN A 216 -2.96 -6.43 -6.59
N GLY A 217 -2.87 -7.74 -6.34
CA GLY A 217 -3.45 -8.78 -7.19
C GLY A 217 -4.97 -8.67 -7.17
N THR A 218 -5.56 -8.61 -8.35
CA THR A 218 -7.02 -8.67 -8.57
C THR A 218 -7.47 -10.06 -9.00
N LYS A 219 -6.55 -10.84 -9.58
CA LYS A 219 -6.73 -12.25 -9.92
C LYS A 219 -5.39 -12.97 -9.82
N VAL A 220 -5.39 -14.16 -9.24
CA VAL A 220 -4.23 -15.04 -9.15
C VAL A 220 -4.62 -16.43 -9.65
N GLU A 221 -3.84 -16.94 -10.59
CA GLU A 221 -4.09 -18.21 -11.28
C GLU A 221 -2.83 -19.06 -11.28
N ILE A 222 -3.00 -20.37 -11.10
CA ILE A 222 -1.91 -21.34 -11.28
C ILE A 222 -2.10 -22.00 -12.63
N GLY A 223 -1.05 -22.04 -13.44
CA GLY A 223 -1.03 -22.62 -14.78
C GLY A 223 -0.16 -23.86 -14.84
N ILE A 224 -0.59 -24.86 -15.60
CA ILE A 224 0.27 -25.99 -15.98
C ILE A 224 0.36 -26.08 -17.50
N GLU A 225 1.56 -26.39 -17.98
CA GLU A 225 1.84 -26.79 -19.35
C GLU A 225 2.21 -28.27 -19.33
N GLY A 226 1.60 -29.04 -20.22
CA GLY A 226 1.76 -30.48 -20.20
C GLY A 226 0.76 -31.19 -21.11
N TYR A 227 0.77 -32.52 -21.01
CA TYR A 227 -0.18 -33.34 -21.76
C TYR A 227 -0.52 -34.65 -21.06
N SER A 228 -1.56 -35.31 -21.55
CA SER A 228 -1.94 -36.66 -21.14
C SER A 228 -1.93 -37.62 -22.34
N GLU A 229 -1.51 -38.87 -22.10
CA GLU A 229 -1.61 -39.95 -23.09
C GLU A 229 -3.07 -40.40 -23.32
N ASP A 230 -3.95 -40.17 -22.34
CA ASP A 230 -5.37 -40.49 -22.44
C ASP A 230 -6.25 -39.35 -21.92
N SER A 231 -6.73 -38.56 -22.87
CA SER A 231 -7.62 -37.43 -22.65
C SER A 231 -8.97 -37.79 -21.98
N ALA A 232 -9.40 -39.05 -22.03
CA ALA A 232 -10.68 -39.46 -21.46
C ALA A 232 -10.57 -39.82 -19.98
N ASN A 233 -9.38 -40.26 -19.54
CA ASN A 233 -9.22 -40.97 -18.29
C ASN A 233 -8.29 -40.29 -17.29
N ILE A 234 -7.38 -39.41 -17.71
CA ILE A 234 -6.55 -38.65 -16.77
C ILE A 234 -7.25 -37.37 -16.35
N ASN A 235 -7.17 -37.03 -15.07
CA ASN A 235 -7.34 -35.67 -14.56
C ASN A 235 -6.07 -35.23 -13.86
N VAL A 236 -5.76 -33.93 -13.94
CA VAL A 236 -4.70 -33.30 -13.15
C VAL A 236 -5.33 -32.33 -12.18
N HIS A 237 -4.99 -32.45 -10.92
CA HIS A 237 -5.48 -31.57 -9.88
C HIS A 237 -4.40 -30.59 -9.46
N ILE A 238 -4.82 -29.37 -9.17
CA ILE A 238 -3.96 -28.27 -8.73
C ILE A 238 -4.52 -27.75 -7.43
N ARG A 239 -3.67 -27.65 -6.41
CA ARG A 239 -4.00 -27.04 -5.12
C ARG A 239 -3.00 -25.96 -4.80
N ALA A 240 -3.52 -24.77 -4.49
CA ALA A 240 -2.71 -23.69 -3.96
C ALA A 240 -2.25 -23.98 -2.53
N VAL A 241 -1.02 -23.58 -2.22
CA VAL A 241 -0.45 -23.63 -0.88
C VAL A 241 -0.03 -22.21 -0.50
N TYR A 242 -0.75 -21.63 0.45
CA TYR A 242 -0.57 -20.23 0.87
C TYR A 242 0.34 -20.17 2.09
N ASP A 243 1.57 -19.66 1.92
CA ASP A 243 2.56 -19.56 3.00
C ASP A 243 2.72 -20.90 3.77
N GLY A 244 2.93 -21.97 3.00
CA GLY A 244 3.07 -23.33 3.52
C GLY A 244 1.78 -24.01 4.00
N THR A 245 0.62 -23.36 3.90
CA THR A 245 -0.68 -23.95 4.26
C THR A 245 -1.47 -24.36 3.03
N GLU A 246 -1.75 -25.66 2.88
CA GLU A 246 -2.55 -26.16 1.77
C GLU A 246 -4.00 -25.63 1.82
N SER A 247 -4.50 -25.13 0.67
CA SER A 247 -5.92 -24.86 0.45
C SER A 247 -6.75 -26.12 0.66
N THR A 248 -7.96 -26.00 1.20
CA THR A 248 -8.92 -27.12 1.21
C THR A 248 -9.56 -27.34 -0.16
N ASP A 249 -9.50 -26.33 -1.02
CA ASP A 249 -10.02 -26.36 -2.37
C ASP A 249 -8.91 -26.81 -3.33
N TYR A 250 -9.31 -27.56 -4.35
CA TYR A 250 -8.44 -27.91 -5.47
C TYR A 250 -9.23 -27.79 -6.77
N ASP A 251 -8.51 -27.42 -7.82
CA ASP A 251 -9.03 -27.27 -9.16
C ASP A 251 -8.60 -28.45 -10.01
N THR A 252 -9.35 -28.72 -11.09
CA THR A 252 -9.08 -29.87 -11.96
C THR A 252 -8.93 -29.43 -13.40
N VAL A 253 -7.79 -29.76 -13.99
CA VAL A 253 -7.57 -29.73 -15.44
C VAL A 253 -7.82 -31.14 -15.96
N THR A 254 -8.92 -31.31 -16.69
CA THR A 254 -9.28 -32.63 -17.25
C THR A 254 -8.31 -33.06 -18.33
N GLY A 255 -8.17 -34.36 -18.55
CA GLY A 255 -7.38 -34.93 -19.64
C GLY A 255 -7.83 -34.40 -21.00
N ALA A 256 -9.13 -34.14 -21.18
CA ALA A 256 -9.70 -33.56 -22.39
C ALA A 256 -9.22 -32.12 -22.62
N THR A 257 -8.96 -31.38 -21.54
CA THR A 257 -8.38 -30.03 -21.59
C THR A 257 -6.87 -30.10 -21.84
N LEU A 258 -6.19 -31.08 -21.23
CA LEU A 258 -4.75 -31.35 -21.36
C LEU A 258 -4.34 -32.10 -22.64
N ALA A 259 -5.28 -32.53 -23.49
CA ALA A 259 -5.11 -33.54 -24.56
C ALA A 259 -4.16 -33.16 -25.71
N GLU A 260 -3.28 -32.20 -25.48
CA GLU A 260 -2.38 -31.65 -26.45
C GLU A 260 -1.17 -32.56 -26.70
N ALA A 261 -0.50 -32.41 -27.84
CA ALA A 261 0.63 -33.26 -28.20
C ALA A 261 1.88 -32.96 -27.32
N PRO A 262 2.91 -33.85 -27.30
CA PRO A 262 4.16 -33.64 -26.56
C PRO A 262 5.00 -32.40 -26.95
N ALA A 263 4.50 -31.55 -27.84
CA ALA A 263 5.10 -30.29 -28.28
C ALA A 263 4.13 -29.10 -28.11
N SER A 264 3.07 -29.29 -27.33
CA SER A 264 2.12 -28.24 -26.98
C SER A 264 2.75 -27.24 -26.04
N THR A 265 2.48 -25.97 -26.31
CA THR A 265 2.88 -24.84 -25.45
C THR A 265 1.68 -24.19 -24.75
N THR A 266 0.55 -24.91 -24.72
CA THR A 266 -0.69 -24.39 -24.15
C THR A 266 -0.64 -24.48 -22.63
N ILE A 267 -0.82 -23.34 -21.97
CA ILE A 267 -0.89 -23.27 -20.51
C ILE A 267 -2.36 -23.28 -20.07
N HIS A 268 -2.68 -24.20 -19.17
CA HIS A 268 -4.02 -24.35 -18.60
C HIS A 268 -4.06 -23.73 -17.21
N TYR A 269 -4.72 -22.58 -17.09
CA TYR A 269 -4.83 -21.83 -15.84
C TYR A 269 -6.09 -22.20 -15.06
N VAL A 270 -5.95 -22.30 -13.74
CA VAL A 270 -7.04 -22.41 -12.77
C VAL A 270 -7.02 -21.17 -11.86
N ASP A 271 -8.20 -20.66 -11.52
CA ASP A 271 -8.35 -19.47 -10.68
C ASP A 271 -8.31 -19.84 -9.20
N VAL A 272 -7.28 -19.35 -8.51
CA VAL A 272 -7.06 -19.62 -7.08
C VAL A 272 -7.27 -18.38 -6.22
N THR A 273 -7.84 -17.31 -6.80
CA THR A 273 -7.97 -15.99 -6.16
C THR A 273 -8.79 -16.06 -4.87
N ALA A 274 -9.83 -16.90 -4.88
CA ALA A 274 -10.85 -16.97 -3.83
C ALA A 274 -10.95 -18.37 -3.19
N ASN A 275 -9.95 -19.22 -3.38
CA ASN A 275 -9.92 -20.53 -2.73
C ASN A 275 -9.77 -20.39 -1.21
N ASN A 276 -10.26 -21.36 -0.46
CA ASN A 276 -10.19 -21.38 0.98
C ASN A 276 -8.73 -21.30 1.47
N GLY A 277 -8.44 -20.26 2.26
CA GLY A 277 -7.09 -19.97 2.75
C GLY A 277 -6.38 -18.87 1.97
N ALA A 278 -6.93 -18.41 0.83
CA ALA A 278 -6.37 -17.29 0.07
C ALA A 278 -6.39 -15.98 0.91
N PRO A 279 -5.41 -15.07 0.68
CA PRO A 279 -5.41 -13.75 1.27
C PRO A 279 -6.68 -12.95 0.92
N GLY A 280 -7.21 -12.19 1.87
CA GLY A 280 -8.36 -11.31 1.62
C GLY A 280 -8.05 -10.18 0.62
N THR A 281 -6.79 -9.73 0.59
CA THR A 281 -6.25 -8.82 -0.41
C THR A 281 -4.90 -9.38 -0.86
N TRP A 282 -4.76 -9.69 -2.14
CA TRP A 282 -3.51 -10.21 -2.68
C TRP A 282 -2.46 -9.11 -2.84
N THR A 283 -1.28 -9.36 -2.28
CA THR A 283 -0.05 -8.59 -2.52
C THR A 283 0.96 -9.44 -3.27
N PHE A 284 1.98 -8.81 -3.86
CA PHE A 284 3.08 -9.57 -4.48
C PHE A 284 3.92 -10.37 -3.48
N ALA A 285 3.92 -10.01 -2.18
CA ALA A 285 4.53 -10.83 -1.15
C ALA A 285 3.75 -12.14 -0.93
N ASP A 286 2.41 -12.08 -1.00
CA ASP A 286 1.58 -13.29 -0.92
C ASP A 286 1.79 -14.18 -2.15
N VAL A 287 1.92 -13.58 -3.33
CA VAL A 287 2.23 -14.31 -4.57
C VAL A 287 3.62 -14.95 -4.49
N GLU A 288 4.62 -14.27 -3.94
CA GLU A 288 5.98 -14.81 -3.78
C GLU A 288 6.01 -16.07 -2.90
N MET A 289 5.06 -16.17 -1.96
CA MET A 289 4.90 -17.32 -1.05
C MET A 289 3.83 -18.32 -1.51
N LEU A 290 3.28 -18.14 -2.73
CA LEU A 290 2.32 -19.07 -3.29
C LEU A 290 3.06 -20.27 -3.88
N ASP A 291 2.81 -21.44 -3.32
CA ASP A 291 3.27 -22.71 -3.86
C ASP A 291 2.10 -23.46 -4.55
N ALA A 292 2.42 -24.41 -5.43
CA ALA A 292 1.43 -25.16 -6.21
C ALA A 292 1.64 -26.68 -6.07
N LYS A 293 0.68 -27.38 -5.46
CA LYS A 293 0.68 -28.84 -5.36
C LYS A 293 -0.12 -29.45 -6.51
N ILE A 294 0.50 -30.36 -7.26
CA ILE A 294 -0.05 -30.95 -8.50
C ILE A 294 0.01 -32.46 -8.42
N TRP A 295 -1.11 -33.14 -8.70
CA TRP A 295 -1.17 -34.61 -8.75
C TRP A 295 -2.15 -35.09 -9.80
N GLY A 296 -2.08 -36.39 -10.13
CA GLY A 296 -2.94 -37.02 -11.11
C GLY A 296 -4.03 -37.90 -10.49
N GLU A 297 -5.11 -38.07 -11.23
CA GLU A 297 -6.16 -39.05 -11.00
C GLU A 297 -6.39 -39.84 -12.29
N ASN A 298 -6.48 -41.17 -12.16
CA ASN A 298 -6.81 -42.06 -13.26
C ASN A 298 -8.24 -42.58 -13.09
N ASN A 299 -9.09 -42.27 -14.06
CA ASN A 299 -10.48 -42.71 -14.14
C ASN A 299 -10.63 -44.01 -14.96
N ASP A 300 -9.57 -44.48 -15.63
CA ASP A 300 -9.56 -45.81 -16.23
C ASP A 300 -9.50 -46.88 -15.12
N THR A 301 -10.28 -47.94 -15.28
CA THR A 301 -10.34 -49.04 -14.31
C THR A 301 -9.45 -50.22 -14.66
N ASN A 302 -8.79 -50.18 -15.81
CA ASN A 302 -8.17 -51.35 -16.44
C ASN A 302 -6.75 -51.09 -16.95
N THR A 303 -6.39 -49.84 -17.22
CA THR A 303 -5.06 -49.46 -17.71
C THR A 303 -4.41 -48.40 -16.83
N ASP A 304 -3.10 -48.54 -16.65
CA ASP A 304 -2.32 -47.46 -16.08
C ASP A 304 -2.13 -46.39 -17.14
N GLU A 305 -2.38 -45.15 -16.77
CA GLU A 305 -2.27 -44.00 -17.68
C GLU A 305 -1.17 -43.06 -17.20
N SER A 306 -0.61 -42.28 -18.12
CA SER A 306 0.44 -41.32 -17.80
C SER A 306 0.07 -39.90 -18.19
N PHE A 307 0.65 -38.96 -17.45
CA PHE A 307 0.62 -37.55 -17.78
C PHE A 307 1.98 -36.91 -17.53
N TYR A 308 2.13 -35.75 -18.16
CA TYR A 308 3.39 -35.07 -18.36
C TYR A 308 3.19 -33.61 -18.02
N ILE A 309 4.12 -33.04 -17.25
CA ILE A 309 4.16 -31.61 -16.93
C ILE A 309 5.51 -31.07 -17.40
N ASP A 310 5.47 -30.04 -18.23
CA ASP A 310 6.65 -29.32 -18.70
C ASP A 310 6.98 -28.15 -17.77
N GLN A 311 6.00 -27.27 -17.55
CA GLN A 311 6.21 -26.05 -16.79
C GLN A 311 4.99 -25.74 -15.92
N VAL A 312 5.25 -25.09 -14.79
CA VAL A 312 4.22 -24.60 -13.87
C VAL A 312 4.37 -23.10 -13.70
N TYR A 313 3.26 -22.39 -13.85
CA TYR A 313 3.20 -20.94 -13.89
C TYR A 313 2.29 -20.39 -12.80
N VAL A 314 2.55 -19.15 -12.41
CA VAL A 314 1.59 -18.29 -11.73
C VAL A 314 1.31 -17.08 -12.60
N ARG A 315 0.04 -16.83 -12.89
CA ARG A 315 -0.41 -15.62 -13.57
C ARG A 315 -1.13 -14.72 -12.58
N VAL A 316 -0.70 -13.47 -12.51
CA VAL A 316 -1.29 -12.46 -11.66
C VAL A 316 -1.83 -11.35 -12.53
N THR A 317 -3.13 -11.07 -12.42
CA THR A 317 -3.71 -9.81 -12.89
C THR A 317 -3.68 -8.81 -11.75
N TYR A 318 -3.13 -7.63 -11.94
CA TYR A 318 -2.94 -6.64 -10.89
C TYR A 318 -3.13 -5.21 -11.40
N ASP A 319 -3.41 -4.32 -10.45
CA ASP A 319 -3.48 -2.89 -10.72
C ASP A 319 -2.20 -2.22 -10.21
N ALA A 320 -1.45 -1.59 -11.10
CA ALA A 320 -0.28 -0.79 -10.73
C ALA A 320 -0.63 0.69 -10.66
N TYR A 321 -0.03 1.40 -9.70
CA TYR A 321 -0.15 2.85 -9.62
C TYR A 321 0.95 3.52 -10.44
N LEU A 322 0.53 4.43 -11.30
CA LEU A 322 1.37 5.37 -12.00
C LEU A 322 1.45 6.67 -11.20
N ILE A 323 2.67 7.10 -10.89
CA ILE A 323 2.89 8.43 -10.36
C ILE A 323 3.27 9.31 -11.55
N ILE A 324 2.30 10.07 -12.02
CA ILE A 324 2.55 11.17 -12.95
C ILE A 324 2.93 12.36 -12.09
N THR A 325 4.23 12.62 -12.00
CA THR A 325 4.70 13.86 -11.39
C THR A 325 4.60 14.93 -12.46
N ASP A 326 3.64 15.83 -12.32
CA ASP A 326 3.64 17.07 -13.08
C ASP A 326 4.89 17.85 -12.69
N MET A 327 5.79 18.10 -13.65
CA MET A 327 6.82 19.10 -13.45
C MET A 327 6.16 20.44 -13.71
N GLU A 328 5.63 21.06 -12.66
CA GLU A 328 5.53 22.52 -12.66
C GLU A 328 6.96 23.07 -12.61
N ASP A 329 7.65 23.01 -13.75
CA ASP A 329 8.91 23.71 -13.94
C ASP A 329 8.59 25.04 -14.62
N GLU A 330 8.81 26.12 -13.88
CA GLU A 330 8.74 27.52 -14.34
C GLU A 330 9.74 27.81 -15.48
N ASP A 331 10.61 26.85 -15.84
CA ASP A 331 11.64 27.00 -16.88
C ASP A 331 11.28 26.43 -18.27
N PHE A 332 10.05 25.96 -18.50
CA PHE A 332 9.62 25.61 -19.87
C PHE A 332 9.36 26.85 -20.74
N TYR A 333 10.34 27.21 -21.58
CA TYR A 333 10.13 28.13 -22.70
C TYR A 333 9.25 27.48 -23.78
N ASP A 334 8.21 28.20 -24.21
CA ASP A 334 7.29 27.97 -25.35
C ASP A 334 7.35 26.58 -26.02
N GLY A 335 6.41 25.70 -25.65
CA GLY A 335 5.97 24.58 -26.49
C GLY A 335 6.34 23.17 -26.04
N GLU A 336 7.01 22.98 -24.90
CA GLU A 336 7.31 21.64 -24.38
C GLU A 336 6.44 21.30 -23.16
N THR A 337 5.68 20.20 -23.27
CA THR A 337 5.06 19.50 -22.13
C THR A 337 5.83 18.22 -21.89
N GLY A 338 6.72 18.22 -20.89
CA GLY A 338 7.41 17.01 -20.44
C GLY A 338 6.64 16.33 -19.33
N VAL A 339 5.96 15.21 -19.63
CA VAL A 339 5.35 14.36 -18.59
C VAL A 339 6.41 13.36 -18.12
N VAL A 340 6.87 13.48 -16.87
CA VAL A 340 7.69 12.43 -16.26
C VAL A 340 6.75 11.38 -15.69
N ILE A 341 6.69 10.25 -16.37
CA ILE A 341 6.00 9.06 -15.89
C ILE A 341 7.00 8.28 -15.02
N SER A 342 6.77 8.24 -13.71
CA SER A 342 7.58 7.46 -12.79
C SER A 342 6.75 6.36 -12.13
N GLY A 343 7.30 5.16 -12.07
CA GLY A 343 6.71 3.99 -11.43
C GLY A 343 7.82 3.01 -11.12
N ALA A 344 7.72 2.30 -9.99
CA ALA A 344 8.78 1.40 -9.52
C ALA A 344 9.14 0.27 -10.50
N GLN A 345 8.28 0.00 -11.50
CA GLN A 345 8.40 -1.16 -12.38
C GLN A 345 7.82 -0.88 -13.78
N PHE A 346 8.44 0.03 -14.51
CA PHE A 346 8.48 -0.13 -15.96
C PHE A 346 9.57 -1.15 -16.26
N GLY A 347 9.21 -2.44 -16.20
CA GLY A 347 10.11 -3.51 -16.62
C GLY A 347 10.37 -3.45 -18.12
N ALA A 348 11.61 -3.73 -18.51
CA ALA A 348 12.03 -4.05 -19.87
C ALA A 348 11.47 -5.42 -20.30
#